data_AF-A0A2E0EK55-F1
#
_entry.id   AF-A0A2E0EK55-F1
#
_cell.length_a   1.000
_cell.length_b   1.000
_cell.length_c   1.000
_cell.angle_alpha   90.00
_cell.angle_beta   90.00
_cell.angle_gamma   90.00
#
_symmetry.space_group_name_H-M   'P 1'
#
loop_
_entity.id
_entity.type
_entity.pdbx_description
1 polymer ?
#
loop_
_entity_poly.entity_id
_entity_poly.type
_entity_poly.pdbx_seq_one_letter_code
_entity_poly.pdbx_strand_id
1 'polypeptide(L)'
;MAKITNGEELFNSIKKGLQEAAERKQGKSVAVKVHPADSLSVARIREKTGLSQADFAATFGFNLRTLQDWESGRKMPQTATLQMLRMIDKAPQRMARIAAIANGIELKEVALVDDALQAIDRLSSLSMKRGIGRSIKHAKKDLEEVRNSLSEVA
;
A
#
# COMPACT_ATOMS: atom_id res chain seq x y z
N MET A 1 18.24 -21.73 -0.51
CA MET A 1 17.43 -22.50 -1.47
C MET A 1 18.23 -23.74 -1.86
N ALA A 2 17.78 -24.94 -1.50
CA ALA A 2 18.45 -26.17 -1.93
C ALA A 2 18.08 -26.43 -3.39
N LYS A 3 19.04 -26.32 -4.30
CA LYS A 3 18.91 -26.86 -5.65
C LYS A 3 18.86 -28.38 -5.50
N ILE A 4 17.78 -29.03 -5.94
CA ILE A 4 17.74 -30.49 -6.02
C ILE A 4 18.66 -30.86 -7.19
N THR A 5 19.70 -31.65 -6.92
CA THR A 5 20.88 -31.73 -7.80
C THR A 5 21.04 -33.09 -8.48
N ASN A 6 20.16 -34.06 -8.24
CA ASN A 6 20.11 -35.33 -8.98
C ASN A 6 18.69 -35.94 -9.04
N GLY A 7 18.49 -36.94 -9.90
CA GLY A 7 17.19 -37.61 -10.13
C GLY A 7 16.68 -38.46 -8.95
N GLU A 8 17.58 -38.98 -8.11
CA GLU A 8 17.20 -39.78 -6.93
C GLU A 8 16.61 -38.91 -5.83
N GLU A 9 17.15 -37.71 -5.61
CA GLU A 9 16.61 -36.72 -4.68
C GLU A 9 15.20 -36.27 -5.09
N LEU A 10 14.98 -36.06 -6.39
CA LEU A 10 13.66 -35.72 -6.93
C LEU A 10 12.67 -36.87 -6.72
N PHE A 11 13.07 -38.11 -7.05
CA PHE A 11 12.24 -39.29 -6.85
C PHE A 11 11.85 -39.47 -5.37
N ASN A 12 12.82 -39.33 -4.46
CA ASN A 12 12.60 -39.44 -3.03
C ASN A 12 11.68 -38.33 -2.50
N SER A 13 11.80 -37.10 -3.02
CA SER A 13 10.91 -35.99 -2.68
C SER A 13 9.47 -36.24 -3.14
N ILE A 14 9.27 -36.78 -4.35
CA ILE A 14 7.94 -37.11 -4.89
C ILE A 14 7.31 -38.24 -4.09
N LYS A 15 8.07 -39.31 -3.81
CA LYS A 15 7.63 -40.46 -3.00
C LYS A 15 7.17 -40.01 -1.62
N LYS A 16 7.96 -39.15 -0.96
CA LYS A 16 7.63 -38.59 0.35
C LYS A 16 6.32 -37.79 0.31
N GLY A 17 6.17 -36.89 -0.67
CA GLY A 17 4.93 -36.09 -0.80
C GLY A 17 3.67 -36.93 -1.05
N LEU A 18 3.78 -38.02 -1.81
CA LEU A 18 2.67 -38.96 -2.02
C LEU A 18 2.30 -39.74 -0.75
N GLN A 19 3.29 -40.15 0.04
CA GLN A 19 3.05 -40.82 1.34
C GLN A 19 2.36 -39.88 2.33
N GLU A 20 2.83 -38.64 2.44
CA GLU A 20 2.22 -37.59 3.28
C GLU A 20 0.76 -37.32 2.88
N ALA A 21 0.45 -37.32 1.57
CA ALA A 21 -0.91 -37.16 1.08
C ALA A 21 -1.82 -38.36 1.41
N ALA A 22 -1.29 -39.59 1.36
CA ALA A 22 -2.02 -40.79 1.72
C ALA A 22 -2.34 -40.85 3.22
N GLU A 23 -1.39 -40.45 4.07
CA GLU A 23 -1.56 -40.36 5.53
C GLU A 23 -2.63 -39.32 5.91
N ARG A 24 -2.67 -38.20 5.18
CA ARG A 24 -3.71 -37.17 5.34
C ARG A 24 -5.11 -37.68 5.00
N LYS A 25 -5.25 -38.50 3.96
CA LYS A 25 -6.52 -39.16 3.61
C LYS A 25 -7.00 -40.12 4.69
N GLN A 26 -6.08 -40.68 5.48
CA GLN A 26 -6.36 -41.56 6.63
C GLN A 26 -6.56 -40.79 7.95
N GLY A 27 -6.62 -39.45 7.92
CA GLY A 27 -6.86 -38.63 9.10
C GLY A 27 -5.65 -38.41 10.00
N LYS A 28 -4.44 -38.81 9.57
CA LYS A 28 -3.20 -38.53 10.32
C LYS A 28 -2.76 -37.08 10.07
N SER A 29 -2.43 -36.36 11.15
CA SER A 29 -1.87 -35.00 11.06
C SER A 29 -0.43 -35.06 10.57
N VAL A 30 -0.23 -34.76 9.29
CA VAL A 30 1.09 -34.55 8.70
C VAL A 30 1.38 -33.05 8.69
N ALA A 31 2.57 -32.66 9.16
CA ALA A 31 3.03 -31.27 9.14
C ALA A 31 3.33 -30.83 7.70
N VAL A 32 2.34 -30.20 7.05
CA VAL A 32 2.48 -29.66 5.69
C VAL A 32 3.18 -28.30 5.77
N LYS A 33 4.33 -28.16 5.10
CA LYS A 33 4.86 -26.85 4.73
C LYS A 33 4.06 -26.35 3.53
N VAL A 34 3.02 -25.57 3.82
CA VAL A 34 2.34 -24.78 2.79
C VAL A 34 3.32 -23.72 2.34
N HIS A 35 3.76 -23.81 1.09
CA HIS A 35 4.42 -22.70 0.41
C HIS A 35 3.30 -21.85 -0.23
N PRO A 36 2.85 -20.76 0.40
CA PRO A 36 1.89 -19.88 -0.26
C PRO A 36 2.52 -19.36 -1.54
N ALA A 37 1.79 -19.50 -2.65
CA ALA A 37 2.13 -18.86 -3.91
C ALA A 37 2.40 -17.37 -3.65
N ASP A 38 3.61 -16.93 -4.02
CA ASP A 38 4.20 -15.62 -3.79
C ASP A 38 4.19 -15.16 -2.33
N SER A 39 5.37 -15.21 -1.68
CA SER A 39 5.54 -14.63 -0.34
C SER A 39 5.34 -13.11 -0.41
N LEU A 40 4.11 -12.66 -0.18
CA LEU A 40 3.74 -11.26 -0.14
C LEU A 40 4.51 -10.58 1.01
N SER A 41 5.54 -9.80 0.68
CA SER A 41 6.34 -9.10 1.68
C SER A 41 5.59 -7.87 2.18
N VAL A 42 5.04 -7.96 3.40
CA VAL A 42 4.31 -6.87 4.04
C VAL A 42 5.19 -5.62 4.20
N ALA A 43 6.48 -5.81 4.50
CA ALA A 43 7.44 -4.71 4.62
C ALA A 43 7.59 -3.94 3.31
N ARG A 44 7.73 -4.64 2.17
CA ARG A 44 7.82 -3.99 0.86
C ARG A 44 6.53 -3.24 0.49
N ILE A 45 5.37 -3.79 0.84
CA ILE A 45 4.08 -3.13 0.62
C ILE A 45 4.01 -1.82 1.39
N ARG A 46 4.40 -1.84 2.67
CA ARG A 46 4.49 -0.62 3.47
C ARG A 46 5.48 0.37 2.87
N GLU A 47 6.68 -0.07 2.51
CA GLU A 47 7.71 0.81 1.95
C GLU A 47 7.23 1.57 0.70
N LYS A 48 6.41 0.93 -0.16
CA LYS A 48 5.78 1.60 -1.32
C LYS A 48 4.86 2.77 -0.96
N THR A 49 4.33 2.80 0.27
CA THR A 49 3.52 3.93 0.76
C THR A 49 4.38 5.09 1.26
N GLY A 50 5.67 4.88 1.54
CA GLY A 50 6.54 5.87 2.19
C GLY A 50 6.31 6.03 3.70
N LEU A 51 5.45 5.22 4.31
CA LEU A 51 5.09 5.31 5.72
C LEU A 51 6.03 4.50 6.62
N SER A 52 6.25 5.01 7.85
CA SER A 52 6.86 4.24 8.93
C SER A 52 5.95 3.08 9.35
N GLN A 53 6.47 2.10 10.10
CA GLN A 53 5.64 1.01 10.64
C GLN A 53 4.49 1.54 11.51
N ALA A 54 4.77 2.55 12.34
CA ALA A 54 3.76 3.16 13.22
C ALA A 54 2.67 3.86 12.40
N ASP A 55 3.07 4.67 11.42
CA ASP A 55 2.11 5.42 10.60
C ASP A 55 1.30 4.51 9.70
N PHE A 56 1.91 3.48 9.12
CA PHE A 56 1.19 2.47 8.33
C PHE A 56 0.17 1.71 9.17
N ALA A 57 0.57 1.30 10.39
CA ALA A 57 -0.34 0.62 11.30
C ALA A 57 -1.52 1.53 11.68
N ALA A 58 -1.26 2.79 12.04
CA ALA A 58 -2.30 3.75 12.36
C ALA A 58 -3.22 4.05 11.17
N THR A 59 -2.64 4.26 9.98
CA THR A 59 -3.38 4.59 8.76
C THR A 59 -4.37 3.49 8.39
N PHE A 60 -3.93 2.23 8.40
CA PHE A 60 -4.74 1.10 7.96
C PHE A 60 -5.44 0.35 9.11
N GLY A 61 -5.44 0.90 10.32
CA GLY A 61 -6.13 0.32 11.48
C GLY A 61 -5.54 -1.00 11.96
N PHE A 62 -4.24 -1.21 11.77
CA PHE A 62 -3.53 -2.38 12.28
C PHE A 62 -2.94 -2.14 13.66
N ASN A 63 -2.86 -3.19 14.47
CA ASN A 63 -2.00 -3.16 15.64
C ASN A 63 -0.52 -3.19 15.20
N LEU A 64 0.30 -2.25 15.70
CA LEU A 64 1.71 -2.14 15.35
C LEU A 64 2.49 -3.44 15.61
N ARG A 65 2.24 -4.11 16.74
CA ARG A 65 2.91 -5.37 17.07
C ARG A 65 2.53 -6.47 16.09
N THR A 66 1.26 -6.53 15.68
CA THR A 66 0.77 -7.46 14.67
C THR A 66 1.42 -7.21 13.31
N LEU A 67 1.56 -5.95 12.89
CA LEU A 67 2.28 -5.58 11.66
C LEU A 67 3.74 -6.05 11.71
N GLN A 68 4.44 -5.83 12.82
CA GLN A 68 5.82 -6.31 13.01
C GLN A 68 5.94 -7.84 12.95
N ASP A 69 4.97 -8.58 13.52
CA ASP A 69 4.92 -10.04 13.42
C ASP A 69 4.74 -10.50 11.97
N TRP A 70 3.99 -9.76 11.15
CA TRP A 70 3.84 -10.03 9.71
C TRP A 70 5.09 -9.68 8.92
N GLU A 71 5.69 -8.50 9.13
CA GLU A 71 6.89 -8.05 8.42
C GLU A 71 8.11 -8.95 8.71
N SER A 72 8.21 -9.49 9.92
CA SER A 72 9.24 -10.45 10.31
C SER A 72 8.93 -11.91 9.93
N GLY A 73 7.72 -12.19 9.40
CA GLY A 73 7.29 -13.53 9.02
C GLY A 73 6.95 -14.45 10.19
N ARG A 74 6.88 -13.95 11.44
CA ARG A 74 6.47 -14.74 12.62
C ARG A 74 5.01 -15.18 12.55
N LYS A 75 4.16 -14.37 11.91
CA LYS A 75 2.74 -14.66 11.67
C LYS A 75 2.38 -14.33 10.24
N MET A 76 1.31 -14.94 9.75
CA MET A 76 0.69 -14.59 8.48
C MET A 76 -0.57 -13.74 8.71
N PRO A 77 -0.83 -12.72 7.88
CA PRO A 77 -2.09 -11.99 7.93
C PRO A 77 -3.26 -12.90 7.55
N GLN A 78 -4.45 -12.59 8.06
CA GLN A 78 -5.67 -13.32 7.69
C GLN A 78 -6.07 -13.01 6.25
N THR A 79 -6.92 -13.85 5.65
CA THR A 79 -7.32 -13.74 4.23
C THR A 79 -7.83 -12.34 3.85
N ALA A 80 -8.70 -11.73 4.68
CA ALA A 80 -9.20 -10.38 4.41
C ALA A 80 -8.08 -9.34 4.41
N THR A 81 -7.17 -9.41 5.39
CA THR A 81 -6.00 -8.54 5.46
C THR A 81 -5.06 -8.74 4.28
N LEU A 82 -4.84 -9.98 3.83
CA LEU A 82 -4.04 -10.26 2.64
C LEU A 82 -4.60 -9.60 1.39
N GLN A 83 -5.93 -9.60 1.21
CA GLN A 83 -6.55 -8.89 0.09
C GLN A 83 -6.37 -7.38 0.22
N MET A 84 -6.51 -6.82 1.42
CA MET A 84 -6.23 -5.39 1.65
C MET A 84 -4.77 -5.03 1.36
N LEU A 85 -3.82 -5.83 1.81
CA LEU A 85 -2.40 -5.66 1.52
C LEU A 85 -2.11 -5.72 0.02
N ARG A 86 -2.78 -6.61 -0.73
CA ARG A 86 -2.68 -6.65 -2.20
C ARG A 86 -3.24 -5.38 -2.86
N MET A 87 -4.34 -4.82 -2.36
CA MET A 87 -4.86 -3.54 -2.86
C MET A 87 -3.88 -2.40 -2.59
N ILE A 88 -3.30 -2.36 -1.40
CA ILE A 88 -2.25 -1.39 -1.04
C ILE A 88 -1.01 -1.56 -1.94
N ASP A 89 -0.60 -2.80 -2.22
CA ASP A 89 0.54 -3.07 -3.10
C ASP A 89 0.35 -2.54 -4.54
N LYS A 90 -0.89 -2.59 -5.03
CA LYS A 90 -1.27 -2.12 -6.37
C LYS A 90 -1.44 -0.61 -6.45
N ALA A 91 -1.95 0.03 -5.39
CA ALA A 91 -2.26 1.45 -5.39
C ALA A 91 -1.91 2.12 -4.04
N PRO A 92 -0.62 2.17 -3.66
CA PRO A 92 -0.20 2.52 -2.30
C PRO A 92 -0.65 3.92 -1.87
N GLN A 93 -0.44 4.92 -2.73
CA GLN A 93 -0.78 6.32 -2.44
C GLN A 93 -2.30 6.53 -2.40
N ARG A 94 -3.05 5.89 -3.31
CA ARG A 94 -4.52 5.95 -3.33
C ARG A 94 -5.11 5.32 -2.07
N MET A 95 -4.61 4.16 -1.66
CA MET A 95 -5.09 3.48 -0.46
C MET A 95 -4.77 4.24 0.82
N ALA A 96 -3.57 4.84 0.93
CA ALA A 96 -3.23 5.69 2.06
C ALA A 96 -4.16 6.92 2.17
N ARG A 97 -4.52 7.53 1.03
CA ARG A 97 -5.50 8.63 0.97
C ARG A 97 -6.90 8.20 1.40
N ILE A 98 -7.42 7.11 0.83
CA ILE A 98 -8.74 6.57 1.20
C ILE A 98 -8.80 6.30 2.71
N ALA A 99 -7.74 5.68 3.25
CA ALA A 99 -7.64 5.40 4.67
C ALA A 99 -7.59 6.69 5.52
N ALA A 100 -6.84 7.72 5.10
CA ALA A 100 -6.81 9.01 5.77
C ALA A 100 -8.20 9.68 5.84
N ILE A 101 -8.93 9.69 4.72
CA ILE A 101 -10.31 10.21 4.65
C ILE A 101 -11.23 9.42 5.59
N ALA A 102 -11.15 8.08 5.54
CA ALA A 102 -11.96 7.21 6.40
C ALA A 102 -11.67 7.41 7.90
N ASN A 103 -10.44 7.79 8.24
CA ASN A 103 -10.02 8.11 9.60
C ASN A 103 -10.32 9.57 10.01
N GLY A 104 -10.99 10.36 9.17
CA GLY A 104 -11.31 11.76 9.45
C GLY A 104 -10.09 12.69 9.44
N ILE A 105 -8.99 12.29 8.80
CA ILE A 105 -7.80 13.13 8.61
C ILE A 105 -8.00 13.95 7.34
N GLU A 106 -8.24 15.26 7.50
CA GLU A 106 -8.25 16.19 6.36
C GLU A 106 -6.88 16.19 5.67
N LEU A 107 -6.86 15.86 4.37
CA LEU A 107 -5.65 15.90 3.56
C LEU A 107 -5.23 17.35 3.37
N LYS A 108 -4.22 17.78 4.15
CA LYS A 108 -3.62 19.12 4.06
C LYS A 108 -3.14 19.49 2.65
N GLU A 109 -2.89 18.53 1.76
CA GLU A 109 -2.49 18.80 0.38
C GLU A 109 -3.56 19.53 -0.45
N VAL A 110 -4.85 19.19 -0.29
CA VAL A 110 -5.94 19.91 -0.98
C VAL A 110 -6.14 21.30 -0.35
N ALA A 111 -6.05 21.38 0.99
CA ALA A 111 -6.11 22.64 1.70
C ALA A 111 -4.96 23.60 1.32
N LEU A 112 -3.73 23.09 1.12
CA LEU A 112 -2.59 23.88 0.65
C LEU A 112 -2.81 24.43 -0.76
N VAL A 113 -3.42 23.64 -1.66
CA VAL A 113 -3.74 24.10 -3.02
C VAL A 113 -4.87 25.12 -2.99
N ASP A 114 -5.89 24.93 -2.16
CA ASP A 114 -6.98 25.90 -1.96
C ASP A 114 -6.49 27.20 -1.32
N ASP A 115 -5.57 27.13 -0.35
CA ASP A 115 -4.91 28.29 0.26
C ASP A 115 -4.03 29.04 -0.75
N ALA A 116 -3.30 28.30 -1.60
CA ALA A 116 -2.49 28.88 -2.67
C ALA A 116 -3.36 29.57 -3.74
N LEU A 117 -4.50 28.97 -4.11
CA LEU A 117 -5.47 29.57 -5.03
C LEU A 117 -6.09 30.85 -4.42
N GLN A 118 -6.45 30.84 -3.14
CA GLN A 118 -6.91 32.05 -2.45
C GLN A 118 -5.83 33.14 -2.41
N ALA A 119 -4.57 32.79 -2.15
CA ALA A 119 -3.47 33.74 -2.16
C ALA A 119 -3.28 34.37 -3.55
N ILE A 120 -3.39 33.58 -4.61
CA ILE A 120 -3.33 34.03 -6.00
C ILE A 120 -4.49 34.97 -6.37
N ASP A 121 -5.71 34.70 -5.89
CA ASP A 121 -6.85 35.59 -6.11
C ASP A 121 -6.71 36.92 -5.37
N ARG A 122 -6.17 36.90 -4.14
CA ARG A 122 -5.80 38.12 -3.40
C ARG A 122 -4.70 38.91 -4.12
N LEU A 123 -3.72 38.24 -4.71
CA LEU A 123 -2.67 38.90 -5.50
C LEU A 123 -3.20 39.43 -6.83
N SER A 124 -4.14 38.74 -7.48
CA SER A 124 -4.80 39.20 -8.71
C SER A 124 -5.56 40.50 -8.49
N SER A 125 -6.30 40.61 -7.38
CA SER A 125 -7.05 41.82 -7.04
C SER A 125 -6.14 43.00 -6.69
N LEU A 126 -4.97 42.75 -6.11
CA LEU A 126 -3.94 43.76 -5.83
C LEU A 126 -3.09 44.14 -7.07
N SER A 127 -2.93 43.23 -8.03
CA SER A 127 -2.02 43.36 -9.18
C SER A 127 -2.60 44.10 -10.40
N MET A 128 -3.88 44.49 -10.39
CA MET A 128 -4.51 45.27 -11.49
C MET A 128 -3.74 46.57 -11.84
N LYS A 129 -2.83 47.04 -10.98
CA LYS A 129 -2.00 48.24 -11.19
C LYS A 129 -0.60 48.02 -11.79
N ARG A 130 -0.10 46.77 -11.99
CA ARG A 130 1.33 46.52 -12.32
C ARG A 130 1.64 45.59 -13.51
N GLY A 131 0.65 45.19 -14.32
CA GLY A 131 0.92 44.48 -15.59
C GLY A 131 1.31 42.99 -15.48
N ILE A 132 1.30 42.39 -14.29
CA ILE A 132 1.70 40.98 -14.03
C ILE A 132 0.53 39.99 -14.26
N GLY A 133 -0.65 40.47 -14.65
CA GLY A 133 -1.89 39.68 -14.72
C GLY A 133 -1.83 38.44 -15.62
N ARG A 134 -1.01 38.43 -16.68
CA ARG A 134 -0.84 37.26 -17.55
C ARG A 134 -0.14 36.08 -16.85
N SER A 135 0.91 36.34 -16.07
CA SER A 135 1.63 35.29 -15.33
C SER A 135 0.79 34.72 -14.20
N ILE A 136 0.03 35.58 -13.51
CA ILE A 136 -0.87 35.16 -12.42
C ILE A 136 -2.00 34.27 -12.96
N LYS A 137 -2.55 34.61 -14.14
CA LYS A 137 -3.60 33.82 -14.79
C LYS A 137 -3.13 32.41 -15.19
N HIS A 138 -1.88 32.27 -15.65
CA HIS A 138 -1.30 30.95 -15.95
C HIS A 138 -1.06 30.14 -14.67
N ALA A 139 -0.45 30.74 -13.65
CA ALA A 139 -0.21 30.07 -12.38
C ALA A 139 -1.53 29.60 -11.71
N LYS A 140 -2.60 30.39 -11.81
CA LYS A 140 -3.94 29.99 -11.33
C LYS A 140 -4.46 28.76 -12.08
N LYS A 141 -4.36 28.76 -13.40
CA LYS A 141 -4.82 27.65 -14.25
C LYS A 141 -4.07 26.36 -13.94
N ASP A 142 -2.75 26.42 -13.82
CA ASP A 142 -1.91 25.26 -13.52
C ASP A 142 -2.26 24.66 -12.15
N LEU A 143 -2.54 25.51 -11.15
CA LEU A 143 -2.99 25.07 -9.82
C LEU A 143 -4.42 24.52 -9.80
N GLU A 144 -5.34 25.08 -10.60
CA GLU A 144 -6.69 24.50 -10.77
C GLU A 144 -6.62 23.13 -11.46
N GLU A 145 -5.71 22.93 -12.41
CA GLU A 145 -5.50 21.64 -13.06
C GLU A 145 -4.91 20.60 -12.09
N VAL A 146 -3.96 21.00 -11.24
CA VAL A 146 -3.45 20.17 -10.14
C VAL A 146 -4.55 19.83 -9.13
N ARG A 147 -5.37 20.81 -8.72
CA ARG A 147 -6.51 20.60 -7.82
C ARG A 147 -7.52 19.61 -8.40
N ASN A 148 -7.90 19.79 -9.66
CA ASN A 148 -8.87 18.92 -10.33
C ASN A 148 -8.32 17.51 -10.50
N SER A 149 -7.03 17.37 -10.82
CA SER A 149 -6.34 16.07 -10.86
C SER A 149 -6.29 15.39 -9.49
N LEU A 150 -6.20 16.18 -8.41
CA LEU A 150 -6.28 15.66 -7.05
C LEU A 150 -7.72 15.27 -6.66
N SER A 151 -8.75 15.96 -7.19
CA SER A 151 -10.16 15.67 -6.91
C SER A 151 -10.78 14.56 -7.76
N GLU A 152 -10.38 14.38 -9.02
CA GLU A 152 -10.85 13.26 -9.88
C GLU A 152 -10.26 11.91 -9.48
N VAL A 153 -9.18 11.95 -8.69
CA VAL A 153 -8.56 10.77 -8.10
C VAL A 153 -9.17 10.43 -6.72
N ALA A 154 -9.98 11.34 -6.14
CA ALA A 154 -10.75 11.14 -4.91
C ALA A 154 -12.12 10.49 -5.18
#